data_AF-A0A0N5CLI2-F1
#
_entry.id   AF-A0A0N5CLI2-F1
#
_cell.length_a   1.000
_cell.length_b   1.000
_cell.length_c   1.000
_cell.angle_alpha   90.00
_cell.angle_beta   90.00
_cell.angle_gamma   90.00
#
_symmetry.space_group_name_H-M   'P 1'
#
loop_
_entity.id
_entity.type
_entity.pdbx_description
1 polymer ?
#
loop_
_entity_poly.entity_id
_entity_poly.type
_entity_poly.pdbx_seq_one_letter_code
_entity_poly.pdbx_strand_id
1 'polypeptide(L)'
;MMANSSSVGSVCDSSTLAMSKSRTRRQKANTRERNRMHGLNQALDKLRQRVPITTQHQKLSKIETLRLARNYIAALNHILDNNMQPSPLEYANMLSNGMSQTTTNLIATLLNVPPRLLALTQQQRYKHDQNGYNFYNSF
;
A
#
# COMPACT_ATOMS: atom_id res chain seq x y z
N MET A 1 -12.63 -75.09 22.17
CA MET A 1 -12.68 -73.61 22.15
C MET A 1 -12.69 -73.16 20.69
N MET A 2 -13.83 -72.73 20.16
CA MET A 2 -13.92 -72.13 18.82
C MET A 2 -13.96 -70.61 19.00
N ALA A 3 -12.97 -69.90 18.46
CA ALA A 3 -12.93 -68.45 18.47
C ALA A 3 -13.86 -67.90 17.37
N ASN A 4 -14.90 -67.18 17.80
CA ASN A 4 -15.72 -66.34 16.95
C ASN A 4 -14.93 -65.06 16.63
N SER A 5 -14.73 -64.76 15.34
CA SER A 5 -14.12 -63.50 14.89
C SER A 5 -15.06 -62.84 13.90
N SER A 6 -16.18 -62.33 14.42
CA SER A 6 -17.01 -61.36 13.71
C SER A 6 -16.18 -60.10 13.46
N SER A 7 -15.71 -59.94 12.22
CA SER A 7 -15.11 -58.70 11.74
C SER A 7 -16.18 -57.60 11.78
N VAL A 8 -15.97 -56.66 12.69
CA VAL A 8 -16.82 -55.53 13.02
C VAL A 8 -17.06 -54.68 11.78
N GLY A 9 -18.34 -54.42 11.50
CA GLY A 9 -18.80 -53.58 10.40
C GLY A 9 -18.14 -52.21 10.36
N SER A 10 -17.86 -51.75 9.15
CA SER A 10 -17.47 -50.38 8.83
C SER A 10 -18.61 -49.43 9.21
N VAL A 11 -18.52 -48.85 10.42
CA VAL A 11 -19.37 -47.71 10.79
C VAL A 11 -18.84 -46.51 10.02
N CYS A 12 -19.56 -46.16 8.96
CA CYS A 12 -19.33 -44.96 8.18
C CYS A 12 -19.63 -43.73 9.06
N ASP A 13 -18.59 -43.17 9.67
CA ASP A 13 -18.70 -41.95 10.47
C ASP A 13 -18.97 -40.75 9.55
N SER A 14 -20.25 -40.53 9.28
CA SER A 14 -20.77 -39.41 8.47
C SER A 14 -20.30 -38.05 8.97
N SER A 15 -19.93 -37.95 10.25
CA SER A 15 -19.36 -36.77 10.89
C SER A 15 -17.96 -36.46 10.36
N THR A 16 -17.10 -37.47 10.20
CA THR A 16 -15.75 -37.30 9.64
C THR A 16 -15.77 -36.88 8.17
N LEU A 17 -16.72 -37.39 7.39
CA LEU A 17 -16.95 -37.00 6.00
C LEU A 17 -17.51 -35.58 5.87
N ALA A 18 -18.39 -35.15 6.78
CA ALA A 18 -18.87 -33.78 6.83
C ALA A 18 -17.76 -32.79 7.21
N MET A 19 -16.92 -33.16 8.19
CA MET A 19 -15.75 -32.38 8.61
C MET A 19 -14.71 -32.26 7.48
N SER A 20 -14.44 -33.34 6.73
CA SER A 20 -13.50 -33.32 5.61
C SER A 20 -14.01 -32.44 4.45
N LYS A 21 -15.30 -32.53 4.09
CA LYS A 21 -15.94 -31.64 3.10
C LYS A 21 -15.88 -30.16 3.51
N SER A 22 -16.12 -29.86 4.80
CA SER A 22 -15.99 -28.50 5.35
C SER A 22 -14.54 -27.99 5.23
N ARG A 23 -13.55 -28.83 5.56
CA ARG A 23 -12.12 -28.51 5.42
C ARG A 23 -11.74 -28.24 3.97
N THR A 24 -12.21 -29.04 3.02
CA THR A 24 -12.00 -28.83 1.59
C THR A 24 -12.63 -27.52 1.11
N ARG A 25 -13.84 -27.18 1.56
CA ARG A 25 -14.50 -25.92 1.21
C ARG A 25 -13.71 -24.71 1.71
N ARG A 26 -13.20 -24.77 2.95
CA ARG A 26 -12.31 -23.75 3.53
C ARG A 26 -11.00 -23.61 2.75
N GLN A 27 -10.36 -24.72 2.38
CA GLN A 27 -9.14 -24.70 1.57
C GLN A 27 -9.36 -24.06 0.19
N LYS A 28 -10.46 -24.41 -0.48
CA LYS A 28 -10.85 -23.79 -1.75
C LYS A 28 -11.07 -22.28 -1.60
N ALA A 29 -11.74 -21.85 -0.53
CA ALA A 29 -11.95 -20.42 -0.24
C ALA A 29 -10.63 -19.68 0.03
N ASN A 30 -9.75 -20.24 0.85
CA ASN A 30 -8.45 -19.65 1.13
C ASN A 30 -7.58 -19.51 -0.13
N THR A 31 -7.64 -20.50 -1.02
CA THR A 31 -6.91 -20.46 -2.30
C THR A 31 -7.43 -19.34 -3.20
N ARG A 32 -8.76 -19.16 -3.28
CA ARG A 32 -9.35 -18.03 -4.01
C ARG A 32 -8.92 -16.69 -3.44
N GLU A 33 -8.92 -16.52 -2.12
CA GLU A 33 -8.50 -15.26 -1.51
C GLU A 33 -7.01 -14.98 -1.73
N ARG A 34 -6.14 -15.99 -1.65
CA ARG A 34 -4.72 -15.83 -2.02
C ARG A 34 -4.57 -15.37 -3.47
N ASN A 35 -5.30 -15.97 -4.40
CA ASN A 35 -5.25 -15.57 -5.81
C ASN A 35 -5.74 -14.13 -6.02
N ARG A 36 -6.82 -13.73 -5.33
CA ARG A 36 -7.31 -12.35 -5.33
C ARG A 36 -6.25 -11.38 -4.81
N MET A 37 -5.61 -11.72 -3.70
CA MET A 37 -4.54 -10.92 -3.10
C MET A 37 -3.29 -10.86 -3.98
N HIS A 38 -2.95 -11.94 -4.69
CA HIS A 38 -1.88 -11.93 -5.70
C HIS A 38 -2.19 -10.96 -6.83
N GLY A 39 -3.42 -10.96 -7.36
CA GLY A 39 -3.85 -9.99 -8.37
C GLY A 39 -3.75 -8.54 -7.88
N LEU A 40 -4.18 -8.26 -6.65
CA LEU A 40 -4.07 -6.94 -6.05
C LEU A 40 -2.61 -6.49 -5.89
N ASN A 41 -1.74 -7.37 -5.38
CA ASN A 41 -0.33 -7.04 -5.20
C ASN A 41 0.38 -6.83 -6.55
N GLN A 42 0.03 -7.60 -7.59
CA GLN A 42 0.54 -7.36 -8.95
C GLN A 42 0.11 -6.00 -9.50
N ALA A 43 -1.15 -5.59 -9.28
CA ALA A 43 -1.61 -4.25 -9.67
C ALA A 43 -0.86 -3.14 -8.92
N LEU A 44 -0.59 -3.34 -7.63
CA LEU A 44 0.21 -2.39 -6.85
C LEU A 44 1.67 -2.32 -7.35
N ASP A 45 2.27 -3.44 -7.73
CA ASP A 45 3.61 -3.46 -8.33
C ASP A 45 3.63 -2.74 -9.69
N LYS A 46 2.58 -2.90 -10.52
CA LYS A 46 2.43 -2.10 -11.74
C LYS A 46 2.32 -0.61 -11.44
N LEU A 47 1.62 -0.22 -10.37
CA LEU A 47 1.55 1.19 -9.95
C LEU A 47 2.92 1.73 -9.54
N ARG A 48 3.74 0.95 -8.82
CA ARG A 48 5.11 1.34 -8.45
C ARG A 48 5.98 1.69 -9.65
N GLN A 49 5.79 0.98 -10.76
CA GLN A 49 6.52 1.25 -12.01
C GLN A 49 6.09 2.55 -12.71
N ARG A 50 4.93 3.12 -12.35
CA ARG A 50 4.36 4.32 -12.99
C ARG A 50 4.54 5.59 -12.16
N VAL A 51 4.79 5.47 -10.86
CA VAL A 51 5.10 6.63 -10.02
C VAL A 51 6.57 7.02 -10.18
N PRO A 52 6.91 8.32 -10.12
CA PRO A 52 8.29 8.76 -10.05
C PRO A 52 8.90 8.16 -8.79
N ILE A 53 10.21 7.86 -8.81
CA ILE A 53 10.94 7.34 -7.64
C ILE A 53 10.70 5.83 -7.43
N THR A 54 10.86 5.06 -8.51
CA THR A 54 11.23 3.64 -8.41
C THR A 54 12.69 3.55 -7.98
N THR A 55 12.95 2.97 -6.81
CA THR A 55 14.31 2.52 -6.51
C THR A 55 14.44 1.07 -6.95
N GLN A 56 15.56 0.73 -7.59
CA GLN A 56 15.81 -0.63 -8.06
C GLN A 56 15.89 -1.64 -6.90
N HIS A 57 16.21 -1.17 -5.69
CA HIS A 57 16.51 -2.03 -4.53
C HIS A 57 15.52 -1.92 -3.37
N GLN A 58 14.62 -0.92 -3.34
CA GLN A 58 13.69 -0.70 -2.23
C GLN A 58 12.24 -0.44 -2.71
N LYS A 59 11.35 -1.36 -2.37
CA LYS A 59 9.91 -1.19 -2.61
C LYS A 59 9.32 -0.29 -1.54
N LEU A 60 8.62 0.76 -1.95
CA LEU A 60 7.79 1.55 -1.05
C LEU A 60 6.69 0.68 -0.41
N SER A 61 6.31 1.01 0.82
CA SER A 61 5.17 0.38 1.49
C SER A 61 3.87 0.60 0.70
N LYS A 62 2.81 -0.18 0.99
CA LYS A 62 1.52 -0.04 0.29
C LYS A 62 0.97 1.38 0.42
N ILE A 63 1.00 1.93 1.63
CA ILE A 63 0.50 3.28 1.92
C ILE A 63 1.34 4.36 1.24
N GLU A 64 2.67 4.24 1.26
CA GLU A 64 3.54 5.23 0.61
C GLU A 64 3.40 5.19 -0.91
N THR A 65 3.23 4.00 -1.50
CA THR A 65 2.96 3.87 -2.95
C THR A 65 1.68 4.62 -3.33
N LEU A 66 0.60 4.45 -2.55
CA LEU A 66 -0.68 5.11 -2.81
C LEU A 66 -0.61 6.62 -2.62
N ARG A 67 0.03 7.08 -1.54
CA ARG A 67 0.21 8.52 -1.28
C ARG A 67 1.08 9.17 -2.35
N LEU A 68 2.18 8.51 -2.77
CA LEU A 68 3.05 9.01 -3.83
C LEU A 68 2.31 9.08 -5.17
N ALA A 69 1.49 8.08 -5.50
CA ALA A 69 0.65 8.12 -6.70
C ALA A 69 -0.33 9.30 -6.70
N ARG A 70 -1.02 9.55 -5.57
CA ARG A 70 -1.89 10.72 -5.40
C ARG A 70 -1.12 12.02 -5.61
N ASN A 71 0.03 12.16 -4.96
CA ASN A 71 0.86 13.36 -5.03
C ASN A 71 1.37 13.58 -6.45
N TYR A 72 1.75 12.51 -7.15
CA TYR A 72 2.21 12.59 -8.53
C TYR A 72 1.11 13.05 -9.49
N ILE A 73 -0.11 12.52 -9.36
CA ILE A 73 -1.26 13.00 -10.14
C ILE A 73 -1.48 14.50 -9.91
N ALA A 74 -1.45 14.95 -8.65
CA ALA A 74 -1.59 16.37 -8.32
C ALA A 74 -0.46 17.23 -8.92
N ALA A 75 0.77 16.73 -8.92
CA ALA A 75 1.91 17.42 -9.53
C ALA A 75 1.78 17.53 -11.05
N LEU A 76 1.34 16.46 -11.72
CA LEU A 76 1.08 16.49 -13.16
C LEU A 76 -0.05 17.45 -13.52
N ASN A 77 -1.14 17.48 -12.76
CA ASN A 77 -2.22 18.45 -12.97
C ASN A 77 -1.72 19.89 -12.85
N HIS A 78 -0.92 20.19 -11.81
CA HIS A 78 -0.32 21.51 -11.65
C HIS A 78 0.57 21.92 -12.83
N ILE A 79 1.35 20.97 -13.39
CA ILE A 79 2.17 21.22 -14.58
C ILE A 79 1.29 21.55 -15.78
N LEU A 80 0.19 20.81 -15.98
CA LEU A 80 -0.73 21.02 -17.09
C LEU A 80 -1.47 22.35 -16.98
N ASP A 81 -1.96 22.70 -15.79
CA ASP A 81 -2.75 23.91 -15.57
C ASP A 81 -1.91 25.19 -15.73
N ASN A 82 -0.65 25.17 -15.28
CA ASN A 82 0.23 26.32 -15.33
C ASN A 82 1.12 26.34 -16.58
N ASN A 83 1.18 25.25 -17.34
CA ASN A 83 2.16 25.02 -18.43
C ASN A 83 3.61 25.30 -18.01
N MET A 84 3.93 25.11 -16.73
CA MET A 84 5.25 25.36 -16.15
C MET A 84 5.80 24.11 -15.48
N GLN A 85 7.06 23.81 -15.74
CA GLN A 85 7.78 22.75 -15.05
C GLN A 85 8.22 23.24 -13.66
N PRO A 86 7.84 22.54 -12.57
CA PRO A 86 8.25 22.91 -11.23
C PRO A 86 9.77 22.75 -11.07
N SER A 87 10.36 23.60 -10.22
CA SER A 87 11.76 23.42 -9.84
C SER A 87 11.97 22.06 -9.15
N PRO A 88 13.18 21.47 -9.15
CA PRO A 88 13.43 20.19 -8.48
C PRO A 88 13.02 20.19 -7.00
N LEU A 89 13.23 21.30 -6.29
CA LEU A 89 12.81 21.47 -4.90
C LEU A 89 11.29 21.48 -4.74
N GLU A 90 10.60 22.21 -5.60
CA GLU A 90 9.14 22.28 -5.60
C GLU A 90 8.52 20.93 -5.93
N TYR A 91 9.04 20.25 -6.96
CA TYR A 91 8.61 18.92 -7.34
C TYR A 91 8.84 17.91 -6.21
N ALA A 92 10.01 17.94 -5.56
CA ALA A 92 10.30 17.13 -4.38
C ALA A 92 9.30 17.39 -3.25
N ASN A 93 8.94 18.65 -3.01
CA ASN A 93 7.97 19.05 -1.98
C ASN A 93 6.56 18.53 -2.30
N MET A 94 6.13 18.61 -3.55
CA MET A 94 4.84 18.08 -4.00
C MET A 94 4.76 16.56 -3.80
N LEU A 95 5.81 15.83 -4.19
CA LEU A 95 5.86 14.37 -4.07
C LEU A 95 5.96 13.89 -2.61
N SER A 96 6.65 14.63 -1.75
CA SER A 96 6.96 14.21 -0.37
C SER A 96 5.84 14.44 0.64
N ASN A 97 4.71 15.01 0.23
CA ASN A 97 3.59 15.32 1.11
C ASN A 97 3.03 14.05 1.79
N GLY A 98 3.10 14.02 3.13
CA GLY A 98 2.60 12.90 3.93
C GLY A 98 3.42 11.61 3.79
N MET A 99 4.65 11.70 3.25
CA MET A 99 5.61 10.61 3.25
C MET A 99 6.24 10.41 4.62
N SER A 100 6.78 9.22 4.90
CA SER A 100 7.66 9.03 6.06
C SER A 100 8.94 9.86 5.91
N GLN A 101 9.65 10.10 7.00
CA GLN A 101 10.93 10.82 6.94
C GLN A 101 11.95 10.09 6.06
N THR A 102 12.00 8.76 6.15
CA THR A 102 12.89 7.92 5.33
C THR A 102 12.59 8.09 3.85
N THR A 103 11.31 8.03 3.47
CA THR A 103 10.89 8.19 2.07
C THR A 103 11.09 9.62 1.58
N THR A 104 10.85 10.62 2.43
CA THR A 104 11.12 12.04 2.12
C THR A 104 12.61 12.25 1.82
N ASN A 105 13.50 11.68 2.65
CA ASN A 105 14.94 11.76 2.43
C ASN A 105 15.36 11.07 1.13
N LEU A 106 14.78 9.91 0.82
CA LEU A 106 15.02 9.19 -0.43
C LEU A 106 14.60 10.04 -1.65
N ILE A 107 13.44 10.68 -1.59
CA ILE A 107 12.96 11.58 -2.65
C ILE A 107 13.93 12.75 -2.85
N ALA A 108 14.36 13.37 -1.75
CA ALA A 108 15.33 14.46 -1.78
C ALA A 108 16.64 14.05 -2.46
N THR A 109 17.19 12.88 -2.09
CA THR A 109 18.41 12.35 -2.72
C THR A 109 18.24 12.09 -4.21
N LEU A 110 17.12 11.48 -4.63
CA LEU A 110 16.90 11.15 -6.04
C LEU A 110 16.69 12.37 -6.93
N LEU A 111 16.17 13.47 -6.37
CA LEU A 111 15.98 14.73 -7.08
C LEU A 111 17.16 15.70 -6.89
N ASN A 112 18.25 15.25 -6.26
CA ASN A 112 19.42 16.05 -5.95
C ASN A 112 19.10 17.34 -5.17
N VAL A 113 18.15 17.25 -4.25
CA VAL A 113 17.68 18.35 -3.40
C VAL A 113 18.23 18.15 -1.97
N PRO A 114 18.78 19.20 -1.32
CA PRO A 114 19.20 19.11 0.07
C PRO A 114 18.01 18.73 0.99
N PRO A 115 18.07 17.61 1.73
CA PRO A 115 16.92 17.16 2.55
C PRO A 115 16.46 18.18 3.59
N ARG A 116 17.39 19.02 4.08
CA ARG A 116 17.08 20.10 5.04
C ARG A 116 16.13 21.14 4.47
N LEU A 117 16.29 21.51 3.20
CA LEU A 117 15.42 22.50 2.56
C LEU A 117 14.00 21.94 2.40
N LEU A 118 13.89 20.67 2.04
CA LEU A 118 12.61 19.97 1.93
C LEU A 118 11.90 19.81 3.30
N ALA A 119 12.67 19.56 4.37
CA ALA A 119 12.11 19.48 5.71
C ALA A 119 11.52 20.83 6.17
N LEU A 120 12.19 21.94 5.84
CA LEU A 120 11.72 23.29 6.18
C LEU A 120 10.41 23.63 5.47
N THR A 121 10.26 23.29 4.18
CA THR A 121 9.01 23.54 3.44
C THR A 121 7.83 22.75 4.01
N GLN A 122 8.05 21.50 4.42
CA GLN A 122 7.01 20.69 5.05
C GLN A 122 6.59 21.22 6.43
N GLN A 123 7.53 21.73 7.22
CA GLN A 123 7.22 22.35 8.52
C GLN A 123 6.38 23.62 8.37
N GLN A 124 6.62 24.43 7.34
CA GLN A 124 5.81 25.63 7.09
C GLN A 124 4.40 25.30 6.61
N ARG A 125 4.23 24.25 5.79
CA ARG A 125 2.88 23.75 5.42
C ARG A 125 2.07 23.29 6.63
N TYR A 126 2.69 22.56 7.56
CA TYR A 126 2.00 22.07 8.76
C TYR A 126 1.46 23.22 9.62
N LYS A 127 2.16 24.38 9.66
CA LYS A 127 1.67 25.58 10.35
C LYS A 127 0.47 26.24 9.65
N HIS A 128 0.40 26.15 8.32
CA HIS A 128 -0.70 26.76 7.54
C HIS A 128 -2.00 25.94 7.62
N ASP A 129 -1.90 24.59 7.62
CA ASP A 129 -3.05 23.70 7.72
C ASP A 129 -3.70 23.77 9.13
N GLN A 130 -2.93 23.99 10.20
CA GLN A 130 -3.46 24.20 11.57
C GLN A 130 -4.23 25.53 11.72
N ASN A 131 -3.84 26.58 11.01
CA ASN A 131 -4.58 27.85 11.01
C ASN A 131 -5.94 27.72 10.31
N GLY A 132 -6.04 26.89 9.27
CA GLY A 132 -7.32 26.58 8.61
C GLY A 132 -8.28 25.78 9.50
N TYR A 133 -7.76 24.83 10.29
CA TYR A 133 -8.55 24.08 11.28
C TYR A 133 -9.00 24.94 12.47
N ASN A 134 -8.19 25.91 12.92
CA ASN A 134 -8.60 26.85 13.98
C ASN A 134 -9.69 27.83 13.50
N PHE A 135 -9.66 28.26 12.24
CA PHE A 135 -10.70 29.13 11.67
C PHE A 135 -12.07 28.44 11.61
N TYR A 136 -12.11 27.14 11.28
CA TYR A 136 -13.35 26.35 11.23
C TYR A 136 -13.97 26.03 12.59
N ASN A 137 -13.23 26.19 13.69
CA ASN A 137 -13.72 25.96 15.06
C ASN A 137 -13.90 27.29 15.84
N SER A 138 -13.78 28.44 15.17
CA SER A 138 -13.92 29.77 15.80
C SER A 138 -15.33 30.37 15.64
N PHE A 139 -16.31 29.56 15.20
CA PHE A 139 -17.75 29.88 15.19
C PHE A 139 -18.53 28.80 15.93
#